data_AF-A0A3M1FWL6-F1
#
_entry.id   AF-A0A3M1FWL6-F1
#
_cell.length_a   1.000
_cell.length_b   1.000
_cell.length_c   1.000
_cell.angle_alpha   90.00
_cell.angle_beta   90.00
_cell.angle_gamma   90.00
#
_symmetry.space_group_name_H-M   'P 1'
#
loop_
_entity.id
_entity.type
_entity.pdbx_description
1 polymer ?
#
loop_
_entity_poly.entity_id
_entity_poly.type
_entity_poly.pdbx_seq_one_letter_code
_entity_poly.pdbx_strand_id
1 'polypeptide(L)'
;GVIDRLDLCDGAATLIDYKMGRFKPFMLTASPQFTFYQLAYEERIRYQKFGGAPLVRMCVEVLSPSPITQEVPLRREKDFAALRQLLLEASLYVKSVLTRTRPNPYLLQHFRHFRSIDIVEGTFSPRLPRGRHCTFCPYIEACTQYEERKRPAAQEWALVLSQRMRQQFPRQLVLPFQE
;
A
#
# COMPACT_ATOMS: atom_id res chain seq x y z
N GLY A 1 2.32 -7.61 3.87
CA GLY A 1 2.47 -7.96 2.44
C GLY A 1 3.10 -9.34 2.33
N VAL A 2 3.03 -9.97 1.16
CA VAL A 2 3.64 -11.27 0.88
C VAL A 2 4.53 -11.10 -0.34
N ILE A 3 5.80 -11.49 -0.25
CA ILE A 3 6.69 -11.57 -1.40
C ILE A 3 6.48 -12.95 -2.03
N ASP A 4 6.21 -13.01 -3.33
CA ASP A 4 5.87 -14.26 -4.00
C ASP A 4 7.06 -15.23 -4.05
N ARG A 5 8.25 -14.74 -4.41
CA ARG A 5 9.48 -15.54 -4.46
C ARG A 5 10.74 -14.70 -4.23
N LEU A 6 11.69 -15.32 -3.56
CA LEU A 6 13.06 -14.81 -3.38
C LEU A 6 14.03 -15.90 -3.81
N ASP A 7 14.88 -15.58 -4.79
CA ASP A 7 15.97 -16.46 -5.23
C ASP A 7 17.29 -15.98 -4.64
N LEU A 8 18.12 -16.93 -4.23
CA LEU A 8 19.50 -16.68 -3.81
C LEU A 8 20.44 -17.40 -4.78
N CYS A 9 21.17 -16.63 -5.58
CA CYS A 9 22.15 -17.14 -6.54
C CYS A 9 23.47 -16.40 -6.32
N ASP A 10 24.58 -17.14 -6.23
CA ASP A 10 25.94 -16.58 -6.12
C ASP A 10 26.10 -15.53 -5.01
N GLY A 11 25.43 -15.74 -3.87
CA GLY A 11 25.49 -14.83 -2.71
C GLY A 11 24.68 -13.54 -2.88
N ALA A 12 23.87 -13.43 -3.92
CA ALA A 12 23.01 -12.28 -4.19
C ALA A 12 21.54 -12.69 -4.27
N ALA A 13 20.65 -11.79 -3.83
CA ALA A 13 19.21 -12.04 -3.85
C ALA A 13 18.52 -11.39 -5.05
N THR A 14 17.52 -12.09 -5.58
CA THR A 14 16.58 -11.60 -6.59
C THR A 14 15.15 -11.73 -6.07
N LEU A 15 14.38 -10.64 -6.16
CA LEU A 15 12.96 -10.65 -5.81
C LEU A 15 12.11 -10.83 -7.06
N ILE A 16 11.17 -11.77 -7.00
CA ILE A 16 10.28 -12.10 -8.11
C ILE A 16 8.83 -11.95 -7.65
N ASP A 17 8.04 -11.19 -8.41
CA ASP A 17 6.60 -10.98 -8.19
C ASP A 17 5.82 -11.57 -9.37
N TYR A 18 4.93 -12.52 -9.11
CA TYR A 18 4.15 -13.20 -10.15
C TYR A 18 2.89 -12.42 -10.48
N LYS A 19 2.62 -12.25 -11.78
CA LYS A 19 1.43 -11.52 -12.25
C LYS A 19 0.80 -12.18 -13.47
N MET A 20 -0.52 -12.06 -13.58
CA MET A 20 -1.29 -12.58 -14.73
C MET A 20 -1.49 -11.55 -15.84
N GLY A 21 -0.96 -10.33 -15.68
CA GLY A 21 -1.11 -9.24 -16.63
C GLY A 21 0.16 -8.40 -16.70
N ARG A 22 0.42 -7.84 -17.88
CA ARG A 22 1.60 -7.01 -18.13
C ARG A 22 1.49 -5.66 -17.43
N PHE A 23 2.59 -5.24 -16.84
CA PHE A 23 2.71 -3.90 -16.28
C PHE A 23 3.11 -2.92 -17.39
N LYS A 24 2.49 -1.74 -17.39
CA LYS A 24 3.02 -0.61 -18.16
C LYS A 24 4.33 -0.16 -17.52
N PRO A 25 5.31 0.36 -18.28
CA PRO A 25 6.61 0.75 -17.73
C PRO A 25 6.52 1.67 -16.50
N PHE A 26 5.62 2.66 -16.52
CA PHE A 26 5.43 3.56 -15.39
C PHE A 26 4.87 2.87 -14.14
N MET A 27 4.19 1.73 -14.26
CA MET A 27 3.66 1.00 -13.11
C MET A 27 4.78 0.27 -12.37
N LEU A 28 5.79 -0.22 -13.09
CA LEU A 28 6.98 -0.83 -12.47
C LEU A 28 7.75 0.22 -11.66
N THR A 29 7.82 1.46 -12.16
CA THR A 29 8.54 2.54 -11.47
C THR A 29 7.73 3.20 -10.36
N ALA A 30 6.41 3.38 -10.52
CA ALA A 30 5.59 4.11 -9.56
C ALA A 30 4.91 3.23 -8.50
N SER A 31 4.83 1.90 -8.72
CA SER A 31 4.12 1.03 -7.77
C SER A 31 4.81 1.01 -6.40
N PRO A 32 4.09 1.34 -5.31
CA PRO A 32 4.64 1.27 -3.96
C PRO A 32 4.91 -0.18 -3.53
N GLN A 33 4.26 -1.17 -4.14
CA GLN A 33 4.40 -2.60 -3.83
C GLN A 33 5.89 -3.02 -3.85
N PHE A 34 6.62 -2.67 -4.91
CA PHE A 34 8.03 -3.05 -5.04
C PHE A 34 8.92 -2.31 -4.04
N THR A 35 8.55 -1.08 -3.66
CA THR A 35 9.23 -0.35 -2.59
C THR A 35 9.03 -1.00 -1.23
N PHE A 36 7.82 -1.47 -0.92
CA PHE A 36 7.56 -2.26 0.28
C PHE A 36 8.38 -3.54 0.31
N TYR A 37 8.45 -4.26 -0.82
CA TYR A 37 9.14 -5.52 -0.92
C TYR A 37 10.64 -5.37 -0.73
N GLN A 38 11.26 -4.40 -1.40
CA GLN A 38 12.68 -4.10 -1.20
C GLN A 38 12.97 -3.67 0.24
N LEU A 39 12.15 -2.78 0.82
CA LEU A 39 12.33 -2.34 2.20
C LEU A 39 12.21 -3.50 3.19
N ALA A 40 11.24 -4.39 3.00
CA ALA A 40 11.08 -5.58 3.83
C ALA A 40 12.28 -6.52 3.71
N TYR A 41 12.82 -6.69 2.49
CA TYR A 41 14.01 -7.48 2.27
C TYR A 41 15.20 -6.90 3.05
N GLU A 42 15.54 -5.64 2.80
CA GLU A 42 16.73 -4.99 3.38
C GLU A 42 16.68 -4.90 4.91
N GLU A 43 15.52 -4.53 5.48
CA GLU A 43 15.40 -4.24 6.92
C GLU A 43 15.17 -5.48 7.78
N ARG A 44 14.58 -6.54 7.23
CA ARG A 44 14.12 -7.68 8.02
C ARG A 44 14.62 -9.02 7.54
N ILE A 45 14.67 -9.25 6.23
CA ILE A 45 14.90 -10.60 5.68
C ILE A 45 16.39 -10.86 5.42
N ARG A 46 17.11 -9.86 4.90
CA ARG A 46 18.50 -9.94 4.41
C ARG A 46 19.44 -10.65 5.39
N TYR A 47 19.52 -10.16 6.62
CA TYR A 47 20.42 -10.74 7.63
C TYR A 47 19.82 -11.94 8.35
N GLN A 48 18.51 -11.97 8.54
CA GLN A 48 17.85 -13.03 9.31
C GLN A 48 17.77 -14.36 8.55
N LYS A 49 17.65 -14.32 7.22
CA LYS A 49 17.42 -15.52 6.39
C LYS A 49 18.48 -15.76 5.32
N PHE A 50 19.16 -14.71 4.85
CA PHE A 50 20.05 -14.81 3.68
C PHE A 50 21.49 -14.35 3.96
N GLY A 51 21.92 -14.36 5.22
CA GLY A 51 23.33 -14.14 5.58
C GLY A 51 23.90 -12.79 5.15
N GLY A 52 23.06 -11.79 4.91
CA GLY A 52 23.50 -10.47 4.45
C GLY A 52 23.59 -10.29 2.94
N ALA A 53 23.13 -11.28 2.14
CA ALA A 53 23.13 -11.21 0.68
C ALA A 53 22.47 -9.90 0.18
N PRO A 54 23.13 -9.10 -0.67
CA PRO A 54 22.54 -7.89 -1.19
C PRO A 54 21.42 -8.21 -2.18
N LEU A 55 20.37 -7.38 -2.22
CA LEU A 55 19.39 -7.44 -3.29
C LEU A 55 19.97 -6.78 -4.55
N VAL A 56 20.17 -7.57 -5.60
CA VAL A 56 20.76 -7.08 -6.86
C VAL A 56 19.73 -6.91 -7.96
N ARG A 57 18.57 -7.55 -7.84
CA ARG A 57 17.54 -7.56 -8.88
C ARG A 57 16.14 -7.68 -8.29
N MET A 58 15.19 -7.03 -8.95
CA MET A 58 13.76 -7.25 -8.76
C MET A 58 13.09 -7.36 -10.12
N CYS A 59 12.15 -8.29 -10.27
CA CYS A 59 11.40 -8.42 -11.51
C CYS A 59 9.95 -8.86 -11.27
N VAL A 60 9.14 -8.62 -12.29
CA VAL A 60 7.80 -9.18 -12.40
C VAL A 60 7.85 -10.29 -13.45
N GLU A 61 7.44 -11.49 -13.07
CA GLU A 61 7.21 -12.59 -14.01
C GLU A 61 5.73 -12.62 -14.39
N VAL A 62 5.45 -12.21 -15.63
CA VAL A 62 4.10 -12.20 -16.18
C VAL A 62 3.83 -13.57 -16.80
N LEU A 63 2.93 -14.35 -16.19
CA LEU A 63 2.70 -15.76 -16.57
C LEU A 63 1.76 -15.90 -17.79
N SER A 64 0.93 -14.90 -18.07
CA SER A 64 -0.10 -14.92 -19.12
C SER A 64 -0.33 -13.51 -19.67
N PRO A 65 -0.72 -13.33 -20.95
CA PRO A 65 -0.94 -14.34 -22.00
C PRO A 65 0.34 -14.86 -22.67
N SER A 66 1.49 -14.26 -22.39
CA SER A 66 2.78 -14.77 -22.86
C SER A 66 3.84 -14.51 -21.79
N PRO A 67 4.56 -15.56 -21.34
CA PRO A 67 5.61 -15.44 -20.34
C PRO A 67 6.62 -14.37 -20.69
N ILE A 68 6.72 -13.33 -19.87
CA ILE A 68 7.77 -12.33 -19.96
C ILE A 68 8.24 -11.94 -18.56
N THR A 69 9.53 -11.62 -18.45
CA THR A 69 10.11 -11.01 -17.26
C THR A 69 10.27 -9.51 -17.51
N GLN A 70 9.71 -8.69 -16.62
CA GLN A 70 9.86 -7.24 -16.65
C GLN A 70 10.71 -6.80 -15.46
N GLU A 71 11.86 -6.17 -15.74
CA GLU A 71 12.74 -5.65 -14.70
C GLU A 71 12.08 -4.50 -13.94
N VAL A 72 12.18 -4.54 -12.62
CA VAL A 72 11.77 -3.46 -11.73
C VAL A 72 13.02 -2.75 -11.23
N PRO A 73 13.14 -1.42 -11.43
CA PRO A 73 14.28 -0.69 -10.91
C PRO A 73 14.36 -0.77 -9.39
N LEU A 74 15.56 -1.05 -8.87
CA LEU A 74 15.84 -0.95 -7.45
C LEU A 74 15.53 0.47 -6.94
N ARG A 75 14.88 0.52 -5.79
CA ARG A 75 14.51 1.75 -5.09
C ARG A 75 15.72 2.36 -4.41
N ARG A 76 15.73 3.68 -4.41
CA ARG A 76 16.74 4.52 -3.75
C ARG A 76 16.18 5.08 -2.45
N GLU A 77 17.07 5.65 -1.64
CA GLU A 77 16.70 6.23 -0.35
C GLU A 77 15.53 7.22 -0.41
N LYS A 78 15.50 8.07 -1.45
CA LYS A 78 14.39 9.00 -1.68
C LYS A 78 13.03 8.31 -1.87
N ASP A 79 13.02 7.12 -2.46
CA ASP A 79 11.79 6.36 -2.73
C ASP A 79 11.28 5.74 -1.41
N PHE A 80 12.18 5.29 -0.53
CA PHE A 80 11.84 4.85 0.82
C PHE A 80 11.35 5.99 1.69
N ALA A 81 12.02 7.16 1.64
CA ALA A 81 11.59 8.34 2.37
C ALA A 81 10.18 8.79 1.93
N ALA A 82 9.91 8.79 0.61
CA ALA A 82 8.59 9.10 0.08
C ALA A 82 7.53 8.08 0.55
N LEU A 83 7.86 6.79 0.56
CA LEU A 83 6.97 5.75 1.06
C LEU A 83 6.67 5.92 2.56
N ARG A 84 7.71 6.14 3.38
CA ARG A 84 7.56 6.35 4.83
C ARG A 84 6.70 7.58 5.11
N GLN A 85 6.92 8.68 4.39
CA GLN A 85 6.08 9.88 4.51
C GLN A 85 4.62 9.59 4.14
N LEU A 86 4.37 8.90 3.02
CA LEU A 86 3.02 8.54 2.59
C LEU A 86 2.32 7.67 3.65
N LEU A 87 3.02 6.68 4.21
CA LEU A 87 2.48 5.78 5.23
C LEU A 87 2.18 6.49 6.54
N LEU A 88 3.08 7.37 6.99
CA LEU A 88 2.86 8.19 8.17
C LEU A 88 1.64 9.08 7.99
N GLU A 89 1.56 9.78 6.85
CA GLU A 89 0.43 10.64 6.51
C GLU A 89 -0.88 9.85 6.45
N ALA A 90 -0.89 8.70 5.76
CA ALA A 90 -2.06 7.83 5.66
C ALA A 90 -2.52 7.30 7.02
N SER A 91 -1.59 6.86 7.86
CA SER A 91 -1.90 6.36 9.21
C SER A 91 -2.51 7.45 10.09
N LEU A 92 -1.86 8.61 10.15
CA LEU A 92 -2.36 9.77 10.90
C LEU A 92 -3.72 10.21 10.38
N TYR A 93 -3.89 10.32 9.08
CA TYR A 93 -5.14 10.68 8.43
C TYR A 93 -6.27 9.72 8.82
N VAL A 94 -6.08 8.42 8.62
CA VAL A 94 -7.08 7.39 8.92
C VAL A 94 -7.44 7.40 10.40
N LYS A 95 -6.45 7.39 11.30
CA LYS A 95 -6.68 7.46 12.76
C LYS A 95 -7.52 8.70 13.11
N SER A 96 -7.14 9.86 12.59
CA SER A 96 -7.78 11.15 12.90
C SER A 96 -9.22 11.24 12.39
N VAL A 97 -9.51 10.74 11.17
CA VAL A 97 -10.87 10.66 10.63
C VAL A 97 -11.75 9.75 11.50
N LEU A 98 -11.23 8.57 11.86
CA LEU A 98 -11.98 7.56 12.62
C LEU A 98 -12.24 7.97 14.07
N THR A 99 -11.31 8.67 14.72
CA THR A 99 -11.45 9.09 16.12
C THR A 99 -11.95 10.52 16.27
N ARG A 100 -12.14 11.24 15.16
CA ARG A 100 -12.41 12.70 15.13
C ARG A 100 -11.43 13.53 15.96
N THR A 101 -10.24 12.97 16.20
CA THR A 101 -9.18 13.66 16.94
C THR A 101 -8.31 14.40 15.94
N ARG A 102 -8.21 15.72 16.10
CA ARG A 102 -7.31 16.50 15.25
C ARG A 102 -5.86 16.19 15.66
N PRO A 103 -5.00 15.74 14.74
CA PRO A 103 -3.59 15.58 15.03
C PRO A 103 -2.96 16.98 15.20
N ASN A 104 -1.74 17.01 15.76
CA ASN A 104 -1.01 18.24 15.97
C ASN A 104 -1.00 19.09 14.67
N PRO A 105 -1.38 20.40 14.71
CA PRO A 105 -1.38 21.27 13.53
C PRO A 105 -0.05 21.28 12.77
N TYR A 106 1.08 21.14 13.48
CA TYR A 106 2.40 21.00 12.87
C TYR A 106 2.52 19.75 11.99
N LEU A 107 1.88 18.64 12.34
CA LEU A 107 1.86 17.44 11.50
C LEU A 107 0.95 17.61 10.29
N LEU A 108 -0.17 18.32 10.45
CA LEU A 108 -1.13 18.59 9.37
C LEU A 108 -0.54 19.45 8.26
N GLN A 109 0.36 20.38 8.57
CA GLN A 109 1.01 21.22 7.55
C GLN A 109 1.89 20.40 6.58
N HIS A 110 2.24 19.17 6.96
CA HIS A 110 3.06 18.27 6.15
C HIS A 110 2.22 17.25 5.36
N PHE A 111 0.89 17.31 5.45
CA PHE A 111 0.02 16.48 4.62
C PHE A 111 0.10 16.95 3.18
N ARG A 112 0.50 16.05 2.27
CA ARG A 112 0.62 16.33 0.82
C ARG A 112 -0.42 15.60 -0.01
N HIS A 113 -0.92 14.47 0.49
CA HIS A 113 -1.75 13.53 -0.26
C HIS A 113 -3.19 13.48 0.26
N PHE A 114 -3.39 13.72 1.56
CA PHE A 114 -4.70 13.61 2.22
C PHE A 114 -5.22 14.98 2.66
N ARG A 115 -6.53 15.17 2.56
CA ARG A 115 -7.15 16.46 2.85
C ARG A 115 -7.46 16.57 4.34
N SER A 116 -6.92 17.57 5.02
CA SER A 116 -7.14 17.75 6.47
C SER A 116 -8.60 18.07 6.83
N ILE A 117 -9.39 18.62 5.90
CA ILE A 117 -10.82 18.91 6.12
C ILE A 117 -11.64 17.65 6.46
N ASP A 118 -11.25 16.53 5.89
CA ASP A 118 -11.90 15.23 6.09
C ASP A 118 -11.89 14.79 7.57
N ILE A 119 -10.82 15.16 8.29
CA ILE A 119 -10.68 14.90 9.73
C ILE A 119 -11.76 15.66 10.52
N VAL A 120 -12.03 16.91 10.14
CA VAL A 120 -13.05 17.74 10.79
C VAL A 120 -14.44 17.21 10.53
N GLU A 121 -14.68 16.79 9.28
CA GLU A 121 -15.97 16.24 8.85
C GLU A 121 -16.19 14.79 9.29
N GLY A 122 -15.17 14.12 9.85
CA GLY A 122 -15.23 12.71 10.23
C GLY A 122 -15.55 11.83 9.02
N THR A 123 -15.00 12.19 7.87
CA THR A 123 -15.32 11.62 6.57
C THR A 123 -14.04 11.20 5.85
N PHE A 124 -14.10 10.24 4.95
CA PHE A 124 -13.04 10.03 3.96
C PHE A 124 -13.46 10.69 2.66
N SER A 125 -12.71 11.66 2.14
CA SER A 125 -12.88 12.02 0.74
C SER A 125 -12.39 10.85 -0.13
N PRO A 126 -13.20 10.38 -1.09
CA PRO A 126 -12.69 10.11 -2.41
C PRO A 126 -13.17 11.26 -3.29
N ARG A 127 -12.23 12.05 -3.82
CA ARG A 127 -12.48 12.77 -5.08
C ARG A 127 -11.24 12.71 -5.95
N LEU A 128 -10.69 11.50 -6.12
CA LEU A 128 -10.04 11.26 -7.40
C LEU A 128 -11.12 11.53 -8.46
N PRO A 129 -10.85 12.37 -9.48
CA PRO A 129 -11.82 12.57 -10.54
C PRO A 129 -12.22 11.20 -11.09
N ARG A 130 -13.54 10.97 -11.20
CA ARG A 130 -14.10 9.71 -11.72
C ARG A 130 -13.31 9.33 -12.98
N GLY A 131 -12.74 8.13 -12.97
CA GLY A 131 -11.81 7.73 -14.02
C GLY A 131 -11.78 6.22 -14.20
N ARG A 132 -10.86 5.73 -15.03
CA ARG A 132 -10.74 4.29 -15.33
C ARG A 132 -10.52 3.41 -14.09
N HIS A 133 -9.97 3.97 -13.01
CA HIS A 133 -9.80 3.27 -11.74
C HIS A 133 -11.14 2.99 -11.02
N CYS A 134 -12.21 3.73 -11.33
CA CYS A 134 -13.54 3.51 -10.77
C CYS A 134 -14.29 2.37 -11.47
N THR A 135 -14.03 2.13 -12.77
CA THR A 135 -14.78 1.20 -13.62
C THR A 135 -14.83 -0.22 -13.04
N PHE A 136 -13.75 -0.67 -12.42
CA PHE A 136 -13.62 -2.02 -11.87
C PHE A 136 -13.44 -2.00 -10.34
N CYS A 137 -13.78 -0.89 -9.69
CA CYS A 137 -13.66 -0.78 -8.24
C CYS A 137 -14.79 -1.58 -7.57
N PRO A 138 -14.49 -2.61 -6.76
CA PRO A 138 -15.52 -3.40 -6.07
C PRO A 138 -16.29 -2.60 -5.02
N TYR A 139 -15.80 -1.41 -4.66
CA TYR A 139 -16.42 -0.52 -3.68
C TYR A 139 -17.16 0.66 -4.32
N ILE A 140 -17.37 0.68 -5.64
CA ILE A 140 -17.95 1.84 -6.35
C ILE A 140 -19.35 2.22 -5.87
N GLU A 141 -20.18 1.24 -5.53
CA GLU A 141 -21.52 1.47 -4.98
C GLU A 141 -21.43 2.10 -3.59
N ALA A 142 -20.56 1.56 -2.74
CA ALA A 142 -20.28 2.11 -1.41
C ALA A 142 -19.75 3.55 -1.48
N CYS A 143 -18.82 3.81 -2.41
CA CYS A 143 -18.27 5.13 -2.67
C CYS A 143 -19.36 6.11 -3.14
N THR A 144 -20.27 5.69 -4.03
CA THR A 144 -21.34 6.55 -4.54
C THR A 144 -22.36 6.87 -3.45
N GLN A 145 -22.77 5.89 -2.64
CA GLN A 145 -23.64 6.14 -1.49
C GLN A 145 -22.97 7.05 -0.45
N TYR A 146 -21.65 6.95 -0.30
CA TYR A 146 -20.86 7.82 0.56
C TYR A 146 -20.83 9.26 0.05
N GLU A 147 -20.58 9.46 -1.26
CA GLU A 147 -20.64 10.76 -1.93
C GLU A 147 -22.03 11.42 -1.80
N GLU A 148 -23.10 10.63 -1.86
CA GLU A 148 -24.50 11.06 -1.70
C GLU A 148 -24.91 11.30 -0.23
N ARG A 149 -23.97 11.15 0.73
CA ARG A 149 -24.24 11.25 2.18
C ARG A 149 -25.31 10.26 2.68
N LYS A 150 -25.50 9.15 1.97
CA LYS A 150 -26.45 8.07 2.32
C LYS A 150 -25.82 6.97 3.18
N ARG A 151 -24.52 7.06 3.48
CA ARG A 151 -23.82 6.14 4.37
C ARG A 151 -23.56 6.75 5.75
N PRO A 152 -23.45 5.92 6.80
CA PRO A 152 -23.05 6.37 8.12
C PRO A 152 -21.62 6.92 8.13
N ALA A 153 -21.25 7.57 9.23
CA ALA A 153 -19.91 8.14 9.43
C ALA A 153 -18.80 7.10 9.13
N ALA A 154 -17.64 7.58 8.66
CA ALA A 154 -16.48 6.76 8.30
C ALA A 154 -16.12 5.69 9.35
N GLN A 155 -16.30 6.02 10.63
CA GLN A 155 -16.09 5.14 11.78
C GLN A 155 -16.97 3.88 11.75
N GLU A 156 -18.27 4.02 11.46
CA GLU A 156 -19.20 2.90 11.38
C GLU A 156 -18.88 1.99 10.19
N TRP A 157 -18.50 2.58 9.06
CA TRP A 157 -18.07 1.82 7.88
C TRP A 157 -16.78 1.02 8.15
N ALA A 158 -15.81 1.61 8.85
CA ALA A 158 -14.58 0.93 9.25
C ALA A 158 -14.84 -0.25 10.21
N LEU A 159 -15.80 -0.12 11.13
CA LEU A 159 -16.21 -1.22 12.02
C LEU A 159 -16.79 -2.40 11.23
N VAL A 160 -17.68 -2.14 10.29
CA VAL A 160 -18.27 -3.18 9.41
C VAL A 160 -17.18 -3.88 8.59
N LEU A 161 -16.22 -3.13 8.03
CA LEU A 161 -15.09 -3.70 7.30
C LEU A 161 -14.18 -4.54 8.20
N SER A 162 -13.85 -4.06 9.41
CA SER A 162 -13.01 -4.80 10.37
C SER A 162 -13.63 -6.14 10.76
N GLN A 163 -14.96 -6.17 10.97
CA GLN A 163 -15.68 -7.40 11.27
C GLN A 163 -15.62 -8.40 10.11
N ARG A 164 -15.85 -7.96 8.86
CA ARG A 164 -15.76 -8.82 7.66
C ARG A 164 -14.34 -9.34 7.42
N MET A 165 -13.33 -8.49 7.58
CA MET A 165 -11.91 -8.86 7.44
C MET A 165 -11.50 -9.98 8.41
N ARG A 166 -11.90 -9.88 9.68
CA ARG A 166 -11.60 -10.91 10.70
C ARG A 166 -12.22 -12.26 10.38
N GLN A 167 -13.39 -12.25 9.73
CA GLN A 167 -14.08 -13.47 9.31
C GLN A 167 -13.42 -14.13 8.09
N GLN A 168 -12.89 -13.34 7.13
CA GLN A 168 -12.25 -13.86 5.92
C GLN A 168 -10.80 -14.33 6.10
N PHE A 169 -10.04 -13.72 7.01
CA PHE A 169 -8.61 -14.03 7.17
C PHE A 169 -8.21 -14.24 8.65
N PRO A 170 -8.74 -15.28 9.33
CA PRO A 170 -8.59 -15.45 10.78
C PRO A 170 -7.15 -15.70 11.27
N ARG A 171 -6.18 -15.92 10.37
CA ARG A 171 -4.79 -16.27 10.69
C ARG A 171 -3.72 -15.35 10.08
N GLN A 172 -4.11 -14.23 9.43
CA GLN A 172 -3.09 -13.30 8.93
C GLN A 172 -2.44 -12.57 10.10
N LEU A 173 -1.13 -12.73 10.24
CA LEU A 173 -0.29 -11.90 11.12
C LEU A 173 -0.51 -10.43 10.75
N VAL A 174 -1.19 -9.71 11.65
CA VAL A 174 -1.25 -8.26 11.61
C VAL A 174 0.17 -7.79 11.89
N LEU A 175 0.84 -7.25 10.87
CA LEU A 175 2.09 -6.52 11.09
C LEU A 175 1.72 -5.31 11.95
N PRO A 176 2.18 -5.23 13.22
CA PRO A 176 1.95 -4.04 13.99
C PRO A 176 2.84 -2.98 13.33
N PHE A 177 2.22 -1.99 12.70
CA PHE A 177 2.88 -0.69 12.61
C PHE A 177 2.93 -0.20 14.06
N GLN A 178 3.99 -0.60 14.78
CA GLN A 178 4.25 -0.08 16.11
C GLN A 178 4.53 1.41 15.98
N GLU A 179 3.94 2.16 16.91
CA GLU A 179 3.98 3.62 17.04
C GLU A 179 5.40 4.18 17.14
#